data_AF-A0A1A3QPW0-F1
#
_entry.id   AF-A0A1A3QPW0-F1
#
_cell.length_a   1.000
_cell.length_b   1.000
_cell.length_c   1.000
_cell.angle_alpha   90.00
_cell.angle_beta   90.00
_cell.angle_gamma   90.00
#
_symmetry.space_group_name_H-M   'P 1'
#
loop_
_entity.id
_entity.type
_entity.pdbx_description
1 polymer ?
#
loop_
_entity_poly.entity_id
_entity_poly.type
_entity_poly.pdbx_seq_one_letter_code
_entity_poly.pdbx_strand_id
1 'polypeptide(L)'
;MAAGPLPPLSELLSWGTAHLIDGADYWVRFANRLESGFVDVHQRIRMSGWEGEAYDTAEGRAASDIEKATGVGDRLRGAAKVACAGASDESAAQSGLRYALEDAWDAGFDVHDDYTVKDAGTVETIEERAARQAQAEALAGNIRARAAQLVGLDQRIGAHITAALGGLAGFSFDEKPAGFAPESMFAPPPDVSLVWCVAQVTGFLCTQYFHDGSTYVYPSPTDRSGVVTQHGP
;
A
#
# COMPACT_ATOMS: atom_id res chain seq x y z
N MET A 1 -8.35 25.81 3.74
CA MET A 1 -9.30 25.02 2.93
C MET A 1 -10.65 25.11 3.61
N ALA A 2 -11.69 25.56 2.91
CA ALA A 2 -13.02 25.66 3.50
C ALA A 2 -13.57 24.24 3.71
N ALA A 3 -13.99 23.92 4.94
CA ALA A 3 -14.73 22.69 5.20
C ALA A 3 -15.97 22.69 4.30
N GLY A 4 -16.16 21.61 3.53
CA GLY A 4 -17.41 21.40 2.82
C GLY A 4 -18.60 21.36 3.80
N PRO A 5 -19.84 21.48 3.31
CA PRO A 5 -21.02 21.31 4.16
C PRO A 5 -20.93 19.97 4.92
N LEU A 6 -21.27 19.99 6.21
CA LEU A 6 -21.25 18.78 7.05
C LEU A 6 -22.15 17.70 6.44
N PRO A 7 -21.74 16.42 6.42
CA PRO A 7 -22.63 15.33 6.04
C PRO A 7 -23.86 15.27 6.95
N PRO A 8 -24.98 14.68 6.51
CA PRO A 8 -26.14 14.46 7.37
C PRO A 8 -25.79 13.56 8.57
N LEU A 9 -26.55 13.68 9.67
CA LEU A 9 -26.32 12.90 10.89
C LEU A 9 -26.38 11.40 10.64
N SER A 10 -27.35 10.94 9.87
CA SER A 10 -27.55 9.53 9.51
C SER A 10 -26.31 8.93 8.84
N GLU A 11 -25.65 9.70 7.97
CA GLU A 11 -24.40 9.30 7.35
C GLU A 11 -23.27 9.18 8.38
N LEU A 12 -23.06 10.22 9.20
CA LEU A 12 -22.02 10.23 10.24
C LEU A 12 -22.20 9.10 11.27
N LEU A 13 -23.45 8.75 11.60
CA LEU A 13 -23.78 7.67 12.52
C LEU A 13 -23.62 6.28 11.89
N SER A 14 -23.62 6.20 10.56
CA SER A 14 -23.38 4.97 9.80
C SER A 14 -21.91 4.76 9.43
N TRP A 15 -21.05 5.78 9.59
CA TRP A 15 -19.62 5.67 9.32
C TRP A 15 -19.00 4.50 10.10
N GLY A 16 -18.33 3.62 9.35
CA GLY A 16 -17.71 2.41 9.87
C GLY A 16 -16.20 2.47 9.75
N THR A 17 -15.50 2.05 10.79
CA THR A 17 -14.03 2.06 10.86
C THR A 17 -13.38 0.78 10.33
N ALA A 18 -14.18 -0.18 9.84
CA ALA A 18 -13.71 -1.47 9.35
C ALA A 18 -12.64 -1.34 8.26
N HIS A 19 -12.80 -0.37 7.36
CA HIS A 19 -11.86 -0.13 6.27
C HIS A 19 -10.44 0.24 6.76
N LEU A 20 -10.33 0.94 7.90
CA LEU A 20 -9.04 1.27 8.52
C LEU A 20 -8.36 0.03 9.09
N ILE A 21 -9.13 -0.85 9.73
CA ILE A 21 -8.63 -2.11 10.29
C ILE A 21 -8.20 -3.06 9.18
N ASP A 22 -9.05 -3.24 8.16
CA ASP A 22 -8.75 -4.09 7.00
C ASP A 22 -7.49 -3.61 6.25
N GLY A 23 -7.35 -2.29 6.10
CA GLY A 23 -6.17 -1.66 5.51
C GLY A 23 -4.89 -1.90 6.33
N ALA A 24 -4.97 -1.70 7.65
CA ALA A 24 -3.85 -1.95 8.56
C ALA A 24 -3.36 -3.41 8.49
N ASP A 25 -4.31 -4.34 8.54
CA ASP A 25 -4.08 -5.78 8.41
C ASP A 25 -3.42 -6.14 7.08
N TYR A 26 -3.92 -5.57 5.99
CA TYR A 26 -3.33 -5.74 4.66
C TYR A 26 -1.88 -5.25 4.61
N TRP A 27 -1.60 -4.03 5.10
CA TRP A 27 -0.24 -3.48 5.06
C TRP A 27 0.75 -4.29 5.90
N VAL A 28 0.35 -4.79 7.07
CA VAL A 28 1.21 -5.65 7.89
C VAL A 28 1.52 -6.97 7.17
N ARG A 29 0.51 -7.62 6.58
CA ARG A 29 0.72 -8.85 5.81
C ARG A 29 1.63 -8.60 4.60
N PHE A 30 1.42 -7.50 3.90
CA PHE A 30 2.22 -7.15 2.74
C PHE A 30 3.69 -6.86 3.12
N ALA A 31 3.93 -6.12 4.21
CA ALA A 31 5.27 -5.89 4.74
C ALA A 31 6.02 -7.20 5.04
N ASN A 32 5.37 -8.12 5.75
CA ASN A 32 5.97 -9.42 6.09
C ASN A 32 6.27 -10.26 4.84
N ARG A 33 5.35 -10.26 3.86
CA ARG A 33 5.51 -10.99 2.59
C ARG A 33 6.68 -10.43 1.78
N LEU A 34 6.80 -9.10 1.71
CA LEU A 34 7.87 -8.40 1.01
C LEU A 34 9.23 -8.77 1.60
N GLU A 35 9.42 -8.58 2.90
CA GLU A 35 10.68 -8.86 3.59
C GLU A 35 11.08 -10.33 3.48
N SER A 36 10.13 -11.25 3.70
CA SER A 36 10.40 -12.69 3.59
C SER A 36 10.85 -13.08 2.18
N GLY A 37 10.23 -12.50 1.15
CA GLY A 37 10.60 -12.77 -0.24
C GLY A 37 12.04 -12.35 -0.57
N PHE A 38 12.49 -11.19 -0.07
CA PHE A 38 13.87 -10.73 -0.28
C PHE A 38 14.90 -11.55 0.51
N VAL A 39 14.56 -11.95 1.74
CA VAL A 39 15.38 -12.87 2.53
C VAL A 39 15.51 -14.23 1.83
N ASP A 40 14.43 -14.78 1.29
CA ASP A 40 14.44 -16.05 0.56
C ASP A 40 15.34 -15.98 -0.70
N VAL A 41 15.30 -14.87 -1.45
CA VAL A 41 16.17 -14.66 -2.62
C VAL A 41 17.64 -14.60 -2.22
N HIS A 42 17.97 -13.81 -1.18
CA HIS A 42 19.34 -13.72 -0.68
C HIS A 42 19.86 -15.08 -0.21
N GLN A 43 19.04 -15.86 0.50
CA GLN A 43 19.41 -17.21 0.94
C GLN A 43 19.67 -18.14 -0.26
N ARG A 44 18.85 -18.07 -1.32
CA ARG A 44 19.06 -18.87 -2.54
C ARG A 44 20.36 -18.52 -3.25
N ILE A 45 20.73 -17.24 -3.30
CA ILE A 45 22.02 -16.80 -3.85
C ILE A 45 23.16 -17.44 -3.04
N ARG A 46 23.12 -17.34 -1.71
CA ARG A 46 24.13 -17.91 -0.81
C ARG A 46 24.26 -19.43 -0.90
N MET A 47 23.18 -20.14 -1.27
CA MET A 47 23.16 -21.59 -1.43
C MET A 47 23.38 -22.07 -2.88
N SER A 48 23.61 -21.15 -3.82
CA SER A 48 23.67 -21.47 -5.27
C SER A 48 24.90 -22.28 -5.68
N GLY A 49 25.97 -22.25 -4.88
CA GLY A 49 27.28 -22.77 -5.27
C GLY A 49 28.01 -21.93 -6.32
N TRP A 50 27.50 -20.73 -6.64
CA TRP A 50 28.19 -19.77 -7.51
C TRP A 50 29.35 -19.12 -6.75
N GLU A 51 30.45 -18.86 -7.46
CA GLU A 51 31.65 -18.23 -6.92
C GLU A 51 32.12 -17.11 -7.84
N GLY A 52 33.00 -16.25 -7.32
CA GLY A 52 33.61 -15.15 -8.06
C GLY A 52 32.76 -13.88 -8.11
N GLU A 53 33.22 -12.91 -8.92
CA GLU A 53 32.70 -11.53 -8.94
C GLU A 53 31.18 -11.42 -9.18
N ALA A 54 30.62 -12.34 -9.97
CA ALA A 54 29.18 -12.39 -10.22
C ALA A 54 28.37 -12.77 -8.97
N TYR A 55 28.89 -13.70 -8.16
CA TYR A 55 28.30 -14.06 -6.87
C TYR A 55 28.38 -12.90 -5.89
N ASP A 56 29.55 -12.27 -5.73
CA ASP A 56 29.73 -11.15 -4.80
C ASP A 56 28.81 -9.97 -5.17
N THR A 57 28.65 -9.71 -6.47
CA THR A 57 27.72 -8.69 -6.96
C THR A 57 26.26 -9.03 -6.65
N ALA A 58 25.85 -10.29 -6.85
CA ALA A 58 24.49 -10.74 -6.58
C ALA A 58 24.17 -10.73 -5.07
N GLU A 59 25.12 -11.17 -4.24
CA GLU A 59 25.01 -11.17 -2.78
C GLU A 59 24.87 -9.75 -2.24
N GLY A 60 25.74 -8.84 -2.66
CA GLY A 60 25.70 -7.44 -2.23
C GLY A 60 24.43 -6.71 -2.67
N ARG A 61 23.93 -6.98 -3.89
CA ARG A 61 22.63 -6.44 -4.34
C ARG A 61 21.48 -6.97 -3.50
N ALA A 62 21.41 -8.28 -3.28
CA ALA A 62 20.34 -8.87 -2.49
C ALA A 62 20.35 -8.39 -1.03
N ALA A 63 21.54 -8.17 -0.44
CA ALA A 63 21.66 -7.53 0.87
C ALA A 63 21.10 -6.09 0.86
N SER A 64 21.46 -5.29 -0.16
CA SER A 64 20.94 -3.92 -0.31
C SER A 64 19.43 -3.88 -0.51
N ASP A 65 18.88 -4.83 -1.28
CA ASP A 65 17.44 -4.91 -1.53
C ASP A 65 16.65 -5.32 -0.27
N ILE A 66 17.23 -6.16 0.61
CA ILE A 66 16.65 -6.46 1.93
C ILE A 66 16.52 -5.18 2.77
N GLU A 67 17.54 -4.32 2.81
CA GLU A 67 17.50 -3.07 3.56
C GLU A 67 16.37 -2.15 3.04
N LYS A 68 16.24 -2.05 1.71
CA LYS A 68 15.17 -1.29 1.07
C LYS A 68 13.78 -1.87 1.36
N ALA A 69 13.63 -3.20 1.25
CA ALA A 69 12.39 -3.91 1.55
C ALA A 69 11.97 -3.72 3.01
N THR A 70 12.92 -3.76 3.95
CA THR A 70 12.69 -3.49 5.37
C THR A 70 12.20 -2.05 5.58
N GLY A 71 12.83 -1.07 4.93
CA GLY A 71 12.39 0.32 5.00
C GLY A 71 10.97 0.55 4.46
N VAL A 72 10.56 -0.19 3.42
CA VAL A 72 9.17 -0.21 2.94
C VAL A 72 8.24 -0.88 3.95
N GLY A 73 8.65 -2.01 4.51
CA GLY A 73 7.91 -2.74 5.54
C GLY A 73 7.63 -1.89 6.78
N ASP A 74 8.62 -1.12 7.24
CA ASP A 74 8.48 -0.20 8.36
C ASP A 74 7.46 0.91 8.09
N ARG A 75 7.44 1.48 6.88
CA ARG A 75 6.44 2.49 6.48
C ARG A 75 5.03 1.90 6.48
N LEU A 76 4.86 0.70 5.92
CA LEU A 76 3.58 -0.02 5.90
C LEU A 76 3.08 -0.31 7.33
N ARG A 77 3.95 -0.79 8.22
CA ARG A 77 3.60 -1.00 9.64
C ARG A 77 3.33 0.32 10.36
N GLY A 78 4.02 1.40 10.00
CA GLY A 78 3.73 2.75 10.49
C GLY A 78 2.33 3.22 10.11
N ALA A 79 1.95 3.07 8.84
CA ALA A 79 0.60 3.38 8.36
C ALA A 79 -0.46 2.53 9.05
N ALA A 80 -0.19 1.23 9.26
CA ALA A 80 -1.10 0.34 9.99
C ALA A 80 -1.35 0.81 11.43
N LYS A 81 -0.30 1.25 12.15
CA LYS A 81 -0.45 1.81 13.50
C LYS A 81 -1.34 3.05 13.51
N VAL A 82 -1.13 3.96 12.55
CA VAL A 82 -1.95 5.17 12.39
C VAL A 82 -3.41 4.81 12.12
N ALA A 83 -3.68 3.85 11.23
CA ALA A 83 -5.03 3.42 10.90
C ALA A 83 -5.76 2.76 12.09
N CYS A 84 -5.09 1.88 12.85
CA CYS A 84 -5.69 1.26 14.04
C CYS A 84 -6.00 2.30 15.14
N ALA A 85 -5.09 3.25 15.38
CA ALA A 85 -5.33 4.34 16.32
C ALA A 85 -6.49 5.23 15.83
N GLY A 86 -6.48 5.61 14.54
CA GLY A 86 -7.54 6.38 13.91
C GLY A 86 -8.91 5.73 14.03
N ALA A 87 -9.00 4.41 13.80
CA ALA A 87 -10.25 3.66 13.97
C ALA A 87 -10.81 3.74 15.39
N SER A 88 -9.93 3.70 16.40
CA SER A 88 -10.33 3.85 17.80
C SER A 88 -10.82 5.28 18.08
N ASP A 89 -10.08 6.29 17.61
CA ASP A 89 -10.41 7.69 17.82
C ASP A 89 -11.73 8.09 17.11
N GLU A 90 -11.94 7.61 15.89
CA GLU A 90 -13.15 7.85 15.10
C GLU A 90 -14.37 7.18 15.75
N SER A 91 -14.23 5.93 16.21
CA SER A 91 -15.28 5.25 16.97
C SER A 91 -15.64 5.99 18.26
N ALA A 92 -14.64 6.56 18.96
CA ALA A 92 -14.87 7.36 20.16
C ALA A 92 -15.58 8.69 19.83
N ALA A 93 -15.15 9.38 18.76
CA ALA A 93 -15.79 10.61 18.31
C ALA A 93 -17.25 10.39 17.86
N GLN A 94 -17.52 9.30 17.15
CA GLN A 94 -18.88 8.91 16.75
C GLN A 94 -19.74 8.55 17.97
N SER A 95 -19.18 7.89 18.97
CA SER A 95 -19.87 7.64 20.25
C SER A 95 -20.21 8.95 20.96
N GLY A 96 -19.27 9.92 20.97
CA GLY A 96 -19.51 11.26 21.50
C GLY A 96 -20.60 12.03 20.75
N LEU A 97 -20.73 11.85 19.44
CA LEU A 97 -21.85 12.40 18.66
C LEU A 97 -23.17 11.73 19.07
N ARG A 98 -23.20 10.40 19.21
CA ARG A 98 -24.39 9.67 19.69
C ARG A 98 -24.85 10.15 21.06
N TYR A 99 -23.94 10.31 22.02
CA TYR A 99 -24.30 10.83 23.34
C TYR A 99 -24.87 12.24 23.29
N ALA A 100 -24.36 13.13 22.41
CA ALA A 100 -24.94 14.45 22.26
C ALA A 100 -26.38 14.43 21.67
N LEU A 101 -26.71 13.42 20.85
CA LEU A 101 -28.07 13.20 20.36
C LEU A 101 -28.97 12.66 21.46
N GLU A 102 -28.48 11.68 22.23
CA GLU A 102 -29.18 11.12 23.38
C GLU A 102 -29.49 12.19 24.43
N ASP A 103 -28.53 13.06 24.76
CA ASP A 103 -28.73 14.21 25.66
C ASP A 103 -29.86 15.15 25.18
N ALA A 104 -29.99 15.35 23.86
CA ALA A 104 -31.05 16.18 23.29
C ALA A 104 -32.42 15.48 23.37
N TRP A 105 -32.47 14.18 23.07
CA TRP A 105 -33.69 13.38 23.19
C TRP A 105 -34.17 13.30 24.65
N ASP A 106 -33.27 13.05 25.59
CA ASP A 106 -33.57 13.02 27.03
C ASP A 106 -34.04 14.39 27.56
N ALA A 107 -33.57 15.49 26.96
CA ALA A 107 -34.05 16.84 27.25
C ALA A 107 -35.39 17.19 26.56
N GLY A 108 -36.01 16.24 25.87
CA GLY A 108 -37.32 16.38 25.22
C GLY A 108 -37.27 17.14 23.90
N PHE A 109 -36.17 17.04 23.16
CA PHE A 109 -36.05 17.64 21.82
C PHE A 109 -35.94 16.55 20.74
N ASP A 110 -36.56 16.80 19.59
CA ASP A 110 -36.33 16.03 18.37
C ASP A 110 -35.13 16.60 17.63
N VAL A 111 -34.23 15.72 17.19
CA VAL A 111 -33.08 16.07 16.35
C VAL A 111 -33.31 15.54 14.94
N HIS A 112 -33.19 16.43 13.96
CA HIS A 112 -33.31 16.10 12.54
C HIS A 112 -31.94 15.94 11.87
N ASP A 113 -31.94 15.26 10.73
CA ASP A 113 -30.74 14.86 9.99
C ASP A 113 -29.86 16.05 9.52
N ASP A 114 -30.47 17.23 9.41
CA ASP A 114 -29.86 18.52 9.05
C ASP A 114 -29.35 19.31 10.27
N TYR A 115 -29.22 18.65 11.43
CA TYR A 115 -28.81 19.23 12.71
C TYR A 115 -29.82 20.21 13.32
N THR A 116 -31.03 20.30 12.78
CA THR A 116 -32.08 21.12 13.39
C THR A 116 -32.61 20.40 14.63
N VAL A 117 -32.69 21.12 15.75
CA VAL A 117 -33.23 20.65 17.02
C VAL A 117 -34.55 21.36 17.27
N LYS A 118 -35.61 20.62 17.56
CA LYS A 118 -36.96 21.15 17.81
C LYS A 118 -37.49 20.63 19.12
N ASP A 119 -38.21 21.48 19.84
CA ASP A 119 -38.91 21.06 21.05
C ASP A 119 -40.01 20.06 20.70
N ALA A 120 -40.02 18.91 21.36
CA ALA A 120 -41.04 17.88 21.18
C ALA A 120 -42.28 18.12 22.07
N GLY A 121 -42.19 19.06 23.03
CA GLY A 121 -43.26 19.38 23.98
C GLY A 121 -44.18 20.53 23.55
N THR A 122 -45.29 20.67 24.27
CA THR A 122 -46.16 21.85 24.20
C THR A 122 -45.71 22.89 25.22
N VAL A 123 -45.49 24.12 24.76
CA VAL A 123 -45.08 25.24 25.62
C VAL A 123 -46.24 26.21 25.80
N GLU A 124 -46.59 26.53 27.05
CA GLU A 124 -47.79 27.30 27.40
C GLU A 124 -47.56 28.82 27.38
N THR A 125 -46.34 29.27 27.68
CA THR A 125 -46.00 30.69 27.75
C THR A 125 -44.95 31.14 26.70
N ILE A 126 -44.89 32.44 26.43
CA ILE A 126 -43.89 33.02 25.52
C ILE A 126 -42.49 32.92 26.14
N GLU A 127 -42.37 33.11 27.45
CA GLU A 127 -41.10 33.07 28.19
C GLU A 127 -40.49 31.67 28.16
N GLU A 128 -41.27 30.63 28.45
CA GLU A 128 -40.83 29.24 28.31
C GLU A 128 -40.44 28.92 26.87
N ARG A 129 -41.17 29.44 25.87
CA ARG A 129 -40.84 29.20 24.47
C ARG A 129 -39.49 29.80 24.09
N ALA A 130 -39.19 30.99 24.58
CA ALA A 130 -37.89 31.63 24.38
C ALA A 130 -36.76 30.83 25.06
N ALA A 131 -36.99 30.33 26.28
CA ALA A 131 -36.02 29.51 27.00
C ALA A 131 -35.75 28.17 26.30
N ARG A 132 -36.80 27.48 25.83
CA ARG A 132 -36.69 26.22 25.09
C ARG A 132 -36.02 26.41 23.73
N GLN A 133 -36.29 27.52 23.05
CA GLN A 133 -35.59 27.87 21.81
C GLN A 133 -34.09 28.08 22.04
N ALA A 134 -33.70 28.80 23.09
CA ALA A 134 -32.29 28.99 23.43
C ALA A 134 -31.59 27.66 23.77
N GLN A 135 -32.29 26.74 24.44
CA GLN A 135 -31.78 25.40 24.73
C GLN A 135 -31.61 24.56 23.45
N ALA A 136 -32.59 24.59 22.53
CA ALA A 136 -32.50 23.92 21.24
C ALA A 136 -31.30 24.42 20.42
N GLU A 137 -31.05 25.73 20.40
CA GLU A 137 -29.91 26.33 19.71
C GLU A 137 -28.57 25.89 20.32
N ALA A 138 -28.49 25.81 21.65
CA ALA A 138 -27.29 25.33 22.33
C ALA A 138 -27.00 23.84 22.02
N LEU A 139 -28.04 22.99 22.06
CA LEU A 139 -27.93 21.57 21.70
C LEU A 139 -27.52 21.39 20.23
N ALA A 140 -28.18 22.11 19.31
CA ALA A 140 -27.84 22.10 17.90
C ALA A 140 -26.39 22.54 17.65
N GLY A 141 -25.91 23.54 18.38
CA GLY A 141 -24.51 23.99 18.33
C GLY A 141 -23.54 22.90 18.79
N ASN A 142 -23.85 22.21 19.90
CA ASN A 142 -23.03 21.10 20.40
C ASN A 142 -22.95 19.94 19.40
N ILE A 143 -24.09 19.49 18.89
CA ILE A 143 -24.17 18.38 17.91
C ILE A 143 -23.37 18.73 16.66
N ARG A 144 -23.52 19.95 16.10
CA ARG A 144 -22.74 20.40 14.94
C ARG A 144 -21.24 20.44 15.23
N ALA A 145 -20.83 20.87 16.43
CA ALA A 145 -19.43 20.89 16.82
C ALA A 145 -18.83 19.46 16.90
N ARG A 146 -19.59 18.50 17.44
CA ARG A 146 -19.20 17.08 17.49
C ARG A 146 -19.07 16.48 16.09
N ALA A 147 -20.04 16.76 15.21
CA ALA A 147 -19.99 16.33 13.82
C ALA A 147 -18.78 16.91 13.07
N ALA A 148 -18.51 18.21 13.23
CA ALA A 148 -17.34 18.85 12.64
C ALA A 148 -16.02 18.27 13.19
N GLN A 149 -15.98 17.94 14.48
CA GLN A 149 -14.83 17.27 15.09
C GLN A 149 -14.58 15.89 14.46
N LEU A 150 -15.64 15.09 14.26
CA LEU A 150 -15.57 13.77 13.64
C LEU A 150 -15.05 13.87 12.20
N VAL A 151 -15.65 14.72 11.37
CA VAL A 151 -15.20 14.95 9.97
C VAL A 151 -13.74 15.43 9.93
N GLY A 152 -13.37 16.37 10.79
CA GLY A 152 -12.01 16.88 10.85
C GLY A 152 -11.00 15.83 11.33
N LEU A 153 -11.43 14.89 12.17
CA LEU A 153 -10.61 13.78 12.63
C LEU A 153 -10.35 12.78 11.51
N ASP A 154 -11.40 12.35 10.80
CA ASP A 154 -11.29 11.46 9.64
C ASP A 154 -10.29 12.00 8.60
N GLN A 155 -10.43 13.28 8.22
CA GLN A 155 -9.52 13.93 7.28
C GLN A 155 -8.05 13.93 7.78
N ARG A 156 -7.84 14.13 9.08
CA ARG A 156 -6.48 14.07 9.67
C ARG A 156 -5.92 12.65 9.65
N ILE A 157 -6.74 11.65 9.95
CA ILE A 157 -6.34 10.24 9.87
C ILE A 157 -5.91 9.90 8.44
N GLY A 158 -6.73 10.25 7.44
CA GLY A 158 -6.41 10.05 6.02
C GLY A 158 -5.10 10.74 5.60
N ALA A 159 -4.88 11.98 6.06
CA ALA A 159 -3.62 12.70 5.81
C ALA A 159 -2.42 12.03 6.47
N HIS A 160 -2.54 11.55 7.72
CA HIS A 160 -1.46 10.86 8.43
C HIS A 160 -1.14 9.49 7.79
N ILE A 161 -2.14 8.74 7.36
CA ILE A 161 -1.95 7.49 6.59
C ILE A 161 -1.21 7.79 5.30
N THR A 162 -1.66 8.81 4.54
CA THR A 162 -1.01 9.22 3.28
C THR A 162 0.44 9.62 3.51
N ALA A 163 0.73 10.36 4.58
CA ALA A 163 2.09 10.75 4.93
C ALA A 163 2.96 9.53 5.33
N ALA A 164 2.41 8.59 6.10
CA ALA A 164 3.12 7.37 6.50
C ALA A 164 3.46 6.46 5.31
N LEU A 165 2.55 6.39 4.32
CA LEU A 165 2.77 5.71 3.04
C LEU A 165 3.57 6.55 2.03
N GLY A 166 3.89 7.79 2.39
CA GLY A 166 4.66 8.71 1.56
C GLY A 166 6.00 8.10 1.14
N GLY A 167 6.40 8.37 -0.10
CA GLY A 167 7.63 7.83 -0.69
C GLY A 167 7.51 6.42 -1.27
N LEU A 168 6.43 5.68 -1.01
CA LEU A 168 6.22 4.36 -1.64
C LEU A 168 5.84 4.47 -3.12
N ALA A 169 5.11 5.52 -3.53
CA ALA A 169 4.67 5.71 -4.91
C ALA A 169 5.82 5.90 -5.93
N GLY A 170 6.99 6.34 -5.47
CA GLY A 170 8.20 6.48 -6.29
C GLY A 170 9.31 5.50 -5.90
N PHE A 171 9.02 4.53 -5.04
CA PHE A 171 9.99 3.57 -4.60
C PHE A 171 10.35 2.61 -5.74
N SER A 172 11.63 2.36 -5.92
CA SER A 172 12.16 1.41 -6.90
C SER A 172 13.40 0.71 -6.34
N PHE A 173 13.66 -0.49 -6.85
CA PHE A 173 14.93 -1.16 -6.66
C PHE A 173 15.91 -0.68 -7.73
N ASP A 174 17.20 -0.66 -7.41
CA ASP A 174 18.22 -0.17 -8.35
C ASP A 174 18.51 -1.27 -9.37
N GLU A 175 17.69 -1.36 -10.41
CA GLU A 175 17.98 -2.18 -11.57
C GLU A 175 19.10 -1.53 -12.40
N LYS A 176 20.35 -1.82 -12.06
CA LYS A 176 21.41 -1.75 -13.07
C LYS A 176 21.22 -2.96 -13.99
N PRO A 177 20.93 -2.79 -15.30
CA PRO A 177 21.03 -3.91 -16.23
C PRO A 177 22.42 -4.50 -16.03
N ALA A 178 22.49 -5.82 -15.85
CA ALA A 178 23.78 -6.50 -15.83
C ALA A 178 24.46 -6.13 -17.16
N GLY A 179 25.53 -5.33 -17.08
CA GLY A 179 26.34 -5.08 -18.25
C GLY A 179 26.76 -6.43 -18.78
N PHE A 180 26.39 -6.74 -20.02
CA PHE A 180 26.93 -7.90 -20.72
C PHE A 180 28.44 -7.84 -20.51
N ALA A 181 29.03 -8.85 -19.86
CA ALA A 181 30.49 -8.92 -19.83
C ALA A 181 30.96 -8.92 -21.29
N PRO A 182 32.01 -8.14 -21.63
CA PRO A 182 32.49 -8.09 -23.00
C PRO A 182 32.82 -9.50 -23.49
N GLU A 183 32.47 -9.77 -24.75
CA GLU A 183 32.61 -11.08 -25.42
C GLU A 183 34.02 -11.68 -25.29
N SER A 184 35.05 -10.86 -25.02
CA SER A 184 36.43 -11.26 -24.76
C SER A 184 36.63 -12.04 -23.45
N MET A 185 35.69 -12.01 -22.50
CA MET A 185 35.76 -12.78 -21.25
C MET A 185 35.17 -14.20 -21.39
N PHE A 186 34.42 -14.46 -22.47
CA PHE A 186 33.85 -15.76 -22.82
C PHE A 186 34.49 -16.29 -24.11
N ALA A 187 35.82 -16.37 -24.15
CA ALA A 187 36.45 -17.17 -25.19
C ALA A 187 35.92 -18.61 -25.06
N PRO A 188 35.20 -19.16 -26.07
CA PRO A 188 34.76 -20.54 -25.98
C PRO A 188 36.01 -21.42 -25.83
N PRO A 189 36.00 -22.44 -24.95
CA PRO A 189 37.06 -23.43 -24.97
C PRO A 189 37.16 -23.97 -26.41
N PRO A 190 38.37 -24.30 -26.90
CA PRO A 190 38.60 -24.66 -28.30
C PRO A 190 37.90 -25.96 -28.76
N ASP A 191 37.04 -26.54 -27.93
CA ASP A 191 36.44 -27.86 -28.09
C ASP A 191 34.90 -27.81 -28.01
N VAL A 192 34.28 -27.04 -28.90
CA VAL A 192 32.82 -26.96 -29.07
C VAL A 192 32.39 -27.98 -30.12
N SER A 193 31.43 -28.84 -29.78
CA SER A 193 30.96 -29.90 -30.69
C SER A 193 29.79 -29.45 -31.56
N LEU A 194 28.85 -28.67 -31.02
CA LEU A 194 27.71 -28.12 -31.77
C LEU A 194 27.09 -26.91 -31.05
N VAL A 195 26.60 -25.93 -31.80
CA VAL A 195 25.71 -24.88 -31.29
C VAL A 195 24.37 -24.99 -32.03
N TRP A 196 23.27 -24.92 -31.30
CA TRP A 196 21.92 -24.92 -31.85
C TRP A 196 21.09 -23.78 -31.25
N CYS A 197 20.47 -22.96 -32.08
CA CYS A 197 19.72 -21.80 -31.63
C CYS A 197 18.26 -21.89 -32.05
N VAL A 198 17.36 -21.48 -31.15
CA VAL A 198 15.92 -21.41 -31.39
C VAL A 198 15.49 -19.95 -31.33
N ALA A 199 14.79 -19.47 -32.36
CA ALA A 199 14.28 -18.10 -32.41
C ALA A 199 13.27 -17.84 -31.28
N GLN A 200 13.36 -16.66 -30.68
CA GLN A 200 12.53 -16.13 -29.61
C GLN A 200 12.05 -14.72 -30.00
N VAL A 201 11.06 -14.19 -29.27
CA VAL A 201 10.45 -12.88 -29.57
C VAL A 201 11.48 -11.74 -29.64
N THR A 202 12.56 -11.81 -28.86
CA THR A 202 13.59 -10.76 -28.76
C THR A 202 15.00 -11.22 -29.16
N GLY A 203 15.13 -12.36 -29.85
CA GLY A 203 16.44 -12.89 -30.25
C GLY A 203 16.43 -14.40 -30.43
N PHE A 204 17.47 -15.07 -29.94
CA PHE A 204 17.64 -16.52 -30.01
C PHE A 204 17.98 -17.09 -28.63
N LEU A 205 17.50 -18.29 -28.34
CA LEU A 205 17.99 -19.11 -27.22
C LEU A 205 18.92 -20.18 -27.79
N CYS A 206 20.22 -20.06 -27.51
CA CYS A 206 21.25 -20.94 -28.04
C CYS A 206 21.65 -21.99 -27.00
N THR A 207 21.79 -23.23 -27.43
CA THR A 207 22.32 -24.36 -26.67
C THR A 207 23.65 -24.76 -27.30
N GLN A 208 24.70 -24.72 -26.49
CA GLN A 208 26.02 -25.23 -26.86
C GLN A 208 26.19 -26.62 -26.27
N TYR A 209 26.58 -27.56 -27.11
CA TYR A 209 26.96 -28.92 -26.74
C TYR A 209 28.48 -29.00 -26.72
N PHE A 210 29.01 -29.64 -25.69
CA PHE A 210 30.43 -29.92 -25.52
C PHE A 210 30.72 -31.41 -25.76
N HIS A 211 31.98 -31.76 -26.04
CA HIS A 211 32.37 -33.15 -26.30
C HIS A 211 32.25 -34.07 -25.07
N ASP A 212 32.27 -33.50 -23.87
CA ASP A 212 32.04 -34.20 -22.59
C ASP A 212 30.55 -34.49 -22.32
N GLY A 213 29.66 -34.09 -23.24
CA GLY A 213 28.22 -34.27 -23.12
C GLY A 213 27.51 -33.21 -22.27
N SER A 214 28.24 -32.22 -21.73
CA SER A 214 27.64 -31.08 -21.05
C SER A 214 26.98 -30.12 -22.04
N THR A 215 26.00 -29.36 -21.54
CA THR A 215 25.26 -28.38 -22.34
C THR A 215 25.17 -27.04 -21.63
N TYR A 216 25.34 -25.95 -22.38
CA TYR A 216 25.17 -24.59 -21.87
C TYR A 216 24.14 -23.83 -22.70
N VAL A 217 23.12 -23.28 -22.04
CA VAL A 217 22.03 -22.54 -22.68
C VAL A 217 22.18 -21.05 -22.40
N TYR A 218 22.20 -20.22 -23.44
CA TYR A 218 22.37 -18.77 -23.32
C TYR A 218 21.53 -18.00 -24.35
N PRO A 219 20.99 -16.82 -23.99
CA PRO A 219 20.33 -15.94 -24.95
C PRO A 219 21.36 -15.28 -25.88
N SER A 220 21.01 -15.09 -27.16
CA SER A 220 21.85 -14.45 -28.16
C SER A 220 21.03 -13.52 -29.07
N PRO A 221 21.54 -12.35 -29.47
CA PRO A 221 20.84 -11.46 -30.40
C PRO A 221 20.90 -11.96 -31.86
N THR A 222 21.78 -12.91 -32.19
CA THR A 222 21.94 -13.48 -33.53
C THR A 222 21.97 -15.01 -33.49
N ASP A 223 21.61 -15.67 -34.59
CA ASP A 223 21.74 -17.12 -34.72
C ASP A 223 23.22 -17.51 -34.79
N ARG A 224 23.67 -18.34 -33.82
CA ARG A 224 25.05 -18.86 -33.71
C ARG A 224 25.16 -20.34 -34.05
N SER A 225 24.10 -20.96 -34.57
CA SER A 225 24.10 -22.40 -34.86
C SER A 225 25.06 -22.83 -35.99
N GLY A 226 25.64 -21.86 -36.73
CA GLY A 226 26.58 -22.12 -37.82
C GLY A 226 25.95 -22.79 -39.04
N VAL A 227 24.68 -23.16 -38.97
CA VAL A 227 23.86 -23.67 -40.07
C VAL A 227 23.14 -22.47 -40.65
N VAL A 228 23.47 -22.07 -41.89
CA VAL A 228 22.61 -21.17 -42.65
C VAL A 228 21.30 -21.92 -42.87
N THR A 229 20.29 -21.68 -42.05
CA THR A 229 18.94 -22.15 -42.37
C THR A 229 18.52 -21.39 -43.62
N GLN A 230 18.68 -21.99 -44.80
CA GLN A 230 18.00 -21.55 -46.00
C GLN A 230 16.51 -21.60 -45.69
N HIS A 231 15.94 -20.45 -45.33
CA HIS A 231 14.51 -20.26 -45.45
C HIS A 231 14.24 -20.12 -46.95
N GLY A 232 13.85 -21.23 -47.57
CA GLY A 232 13.09 -21.19 -48.82
C GLY A 232 11.71 -20.57 -48.55
N PRO A 233 11.12 -19.92 -49.56
CA PRO A 233 10.04 -18.93 -49.42
C PRO A 233 8.76 -19.45 -48.75
#